data_AF-X1TXR0-F1
#
_entry.id   AF-X1TXR0-F1
#
_cell.length_a   1.000
_cell.length_b   1.000
_cell.length_c   1.000
_cell.angle_alpha   90.00
_cell.angle_beta   90.00
_cell.angle_gamma   90.00
#
_symmetry.space_group_name_H-M   'P 1'
#
loop_
_entity.id
_entity.type
_entity.pdbx_description
1 polymer ?
#
loop_
_entity_poly.entity_id
_entity_poly.type
_entity_poly.pdbx_seq_one_letter_code
_entity_poly.pdbx_strand_id
1 'polypeptide(L)'
;MFSFIEYVKDYAVHIFDRDFTQIILNELDTISDFVNYLKAKEDLVGTRKQIILVGGEQELLAFYLMNSRSFARLDEATMIVIDEGSWQNLQNDQKYKAKKEQDKISYGWDSIINRAHEGSSRYEIIARELARPNRFKRRYLSKVYFEAALQAHNDNKYDLFRRMLLADDVTYCFLFQDDPEPREHRKAMLQAICLIARGMHRQNRKVLGIATEKKIRPECSYD
;
A
#
# COMPACT_ATOMS: atom_id res chain seq x y z
N MET A 1 31.20 -12.64 -10.83
CA MET A 1 30.49 -11.84 -9.82
C MET A 1 29.23 -11.35 -10.49
N PHE A 2 28.05 -11.84 -10.06
CA PHE A 2 26.78 -11.43 -10.66
C PHE A 2 26.45 -10.01 -10.17
N SER A 3 26.18 -9.07 -11.07
CA SER A 3 25.81 -7.70 -10.70
C SER A 3 24.28 -7.62 -10.64
N PHE A 4 23.73 -7.33 -9.46
CA PHE A 4 22.27 -7.18 -9.25
C PHE A 4 21.76 -5.76 -9.54
N ILE A 5 22.66 -4.86 -9.93
CA ILE A 5 22.39 -3.55 -10.53
C ILE A 5 23.42 -3.30 -11.64
N GLU A 6 22.97 -2.82 -12.79
CA GLU A 6 23.82 -2.30 -13.86
C GLU A 6 23.50 -0.83 -14.13
N TYR A 7 24.45 -0.09 -14.70
CA TYR A 7 24.24 1.30 -15.11
C TYR A 7 24.31 1.41 -16.63
N VAL A 8 23.22 1.84 -17.26
CA VAL A 8 23.12 2.04 -18.71
C VAL A 8 22.70 3.47 -18.98
N LYS A 9 23.59 4.27 -19.58
CA LYS A 9 23.35 5.71 -19.87
C LYS A 9 22.85 6.48 -18.63
N ASP A 10 23.53 6.32 -17.51
CA ASP A 10 23.21 6.91 -16.20
C ASP A 10 21.91 6.43 -15.54
N TYR A 11 21.21 5.44 -16.12
CA TYR A 11 20.07 4.78 -15.50
C TYR A 11 20.48 3.52 -14.76
N ALA A 12 20.03 3.38 -13.52
CA ALA A 12 20.12 2.13 -12.77
C ALA A 12 19.14 1.09 -13.35
N VAL A 13 19.66 -0.08 -13.69
CA VAL A 13 18.92 -1.24 -14.20
C VAL A 13 19.02 -2.35 -13.16
N HIS A 14 17.90 -2.70 -12.54
CA HIS A 14 17.84 -3.82 -11.59
C HIS A 14 17.64 -5.13 -12.35
N ILE A 15 18.50 -6.10 -12.07
CA ILE A 15 18.44 -7.43 -12.68
C ILE A 15 18.05 -8.42 -11.59
N PHE A 16 16.94 -9.12 -11.80
CA PHE A 16 16.47 -10.18 -10.92
C PHE A 16 16.42 -11.49 -11.68
N ASP A 17 16.79 -12.59 -11.02
CA ASP A 17 16.42 -13.90 -11.53
C ASP A 17 14.91 -14.16 -11.35
N ARG A 18 14.44 -15.26 -11.94
CA ARG A 18 13.01 -15.61 -11.91
C ARG A 18 12.49 -15.84 -10.50
N ASP A 19 13.27 -16.49 -9.66
CA ASP A 19 12.84 -16.92 -8.33
C ASP A 19 12.77 -15.72 -7.40
N PHE A 20 13.79 -14.86 -7.42
CA PHE A 20 13.82 -13.62 -6.69
C PHE A 20 12.75 -12.64 -7.17
N THR A 21 12.44 -12.59 -8.47
CA THR A 21 11.33 -11.77 -9.00
C THR A 21 10.01 -12.14 -8.34
N GLN A 22 9.73 -13.42 -8.17
CA GLN A 22 8.51 -13.87 -7.49
C GLN A 22 8.52 -13.49 -6.00
N ILE A 23 9.66 -13.64 -5.33
CA ILE A 23 9.84 -13.31 -3.92
C ILE A 23 9.60 -11.81 -3.69
N ILE A 24 10.31 -10.95 -4.42
CA ILE A 24 10.27 -9.51 -4.19
C ILE A 24 8.90 -8.91 -4.48
N LEU A 25 8.21 -9.37 -5.53
CA LEU A 25 6.87 -8.90 -5.88
C LEU A 25 5.80 -9.37 -4.89
N ASN A 26 5.99 -10.52 -4.24
CA ASN A 26 5.10 -11.00 -3.18
C ASN A 26 5.36 -10.30 -1.83
N GLU A 27 6.60 -9.92 -1.55
CA GLU A 27 6.95 -9.28 -0.29
C GLU A 27 6.76 -7.77 -0.27
N LEU A 28 6.96 -7.13 -1.42
CA LEU A 28 6.82 -5.71 -1.63
C LEU A 28 5.68 -5.46 -2.63
N ASP A 29 4.52 -6.07 -2.34
CA ASP A 29 3.32 -6.12 -3.19
C ASP A 29 2.55 -4.79 -3.32
N THR A 30 3.16 -3.67 -2.92
CA THR A 30 2.68 -2.32 -3.24
C THR A 30 3.77 -1.55 -3.95
N ILE A 31 3.38 -0.68 -4.89
CA ILE A 31 4.34 0.11 -5.67
C ILE A 31 5.28 0.94 -4.78
N SER A 32 4.76 1.48 -3.69
CA SER A 32 5.55 2.27 -2.73
C SER A 32 6.56 1.41 -1.98
N ASP A 33 6.18 0.22 -1.53
CA ASP A 33 7.11 -0.69 -0.87
C ASP A 33 8.22 -1.16 -1.82
N PHE A 34 7.85 -1.51 -3.05
CA PHE A 34 8.80 -1.95 -4.08
C PHE A 34 9.78 -0.85 -4.46
N VAL A 35 9.28 0.34 -4.82
CA VAL A 35 10.13 1.49 -5.22
C VAL A 35 11.03 1.94 -4.07
N ASN A 36 10.54 1.93 -2.82
CA ASN A 36 11.37 2.30 -1.68
C ASN A 36 12.54 1.33 -1.48
N TYR A 37 12.33 0.03 -1.69
CA TYR A 37 13.41 -0.95 -1.64
C TYR A 37 14.42 -0.74 -2.77
N LEU A 38 13.96 -0.49 -4.01
CA LEU A 38 14.86 -0.21 -5.13
C LEU A 38 15.78 0.98 -4.85
N LYS A 39 15.20 2.09 -4.34
CA LYS A 39 15.96 3.27 -3.92
C LYS A 39 16.97 2.97 -2.83
N ALA A 40 16.55 2.25 -1.78
CA ALA A 40 17.46 1.85 -0.71
C ALA A 40 18.61 0.97 -1.25
N LYS A 41 18.32 0.12 -2.23
CA LYS A 41 19.33 -0.73 -2.89
C LYS A 41 20.29 0.11 -3.74
N GLU A 42 19.78 1.10 -4.50
CA GLU A 42 20.58 2.07 -5.25
C GLU A 42 21.52 2.86 -4.33
N ASP A 43 20.99 3.41 -3.23
CA ASP A 43 21.76 4.16 -2.24
C ASP A 43 22.88 3.30 -1.65
N LEU A 44 22.57 2.05 -1.26
CA LEU A 44 23.54 1.10 -0.72
C LEU A 44 24.67 0.82 -1.71
N VAL A 45 24.35 0.55 -2.98
CA VAL A 45 25.37 0.30 -4.02
C VAL A 45 26.16 1.56 -4.35
N GLY A 46 25.52 2.72 -4.33
CA GLY A 46 26.16 4.02 -4.57
C GLY A 46 27.27 4.36 -3.58
N THR A 47 27.27 3.78 -2.38
CA THR A 47 28.32 3.98 -1.36
C THR A 47 29.70 3.39 -1.73
N ARG A 48 29.82 2.64 -2.85
CA ARG A 48 31.05 1.97 -3.31
C ARG A 48 31.66 0.99 -2.31
N LYS A 49 30.86 0.46 -1.37
CA LYS A 49 31.26 -0.61 -0.46
C LYS A 49 31.40 -1.93 -1.21
N GLN A 50 32.29 -2.80 -0.73
CA GLN A 50 32.36 -4.17 -1.24
C GLN A 50 31.21 -4.99 -0.64
N ILE A 51 30.26 -5.42 -1.47
CA ILE A 51 29.11 -6.22 -1.05
C ILE A 51 29.29 -7.65 -1.57
N ILE A 52 29.28 -8.61 -0.65
CA ILE A 52 29.30 -10.04 -0.94
C ILE A 52 27.96 -10.61 -0.46
N LEU A 53 27.19 -11.15 -1.41
CA LEU A 53 25.93 -11.84 -1.16
C LEU A 53 26.14 -13.33 -1.38
N VAL A 54 25.96 -14.12 -0.32
CA VAL A 54 25.92 -15.58 -0.37
C VAL A 54 24.46 -16.00 -0.27
N GLY A 55 24.03 -16.95 -1.10
CA GLY A 55 22.65 -17.46 -1.09
C GLY A 55 21.65 -16.75 -2.01
N GLY A 56 21.91 -15.51 -2.45
CA GLY A 56 21.08 -14.80 -3.45
C GLY A 56 20.53 -13.45 -2.96
N GLU A 57 19.77 -12.75 -3.82
CA GLU A 57 19.23 -11.42 -3.48
C GLU A 57 18.13 -11.46 -2.39
N GLN A 58 17.47 -12.58 -2.17
CA GLN A 58 16.49 -12.72 -1.09
C GLN A 58 17.12 -12.53 0.30
N GLU A 59 18.42 -12.80 0.44
CA GLU A 59 19.13 -12.56 1.71
C GLU A 59 19.28 -11.06 1.98
N LEU A 60 19.55 -10.26 0.95
CA LEU A 60 19.58 -8.80 1.05
C LEU A 60 18.19 -8.25 1.37
N LEU A 61 17.15 -8.75 0.72
CA LEU A 61 15.76 -8.39 1.01
C LEU A 61 15.38 -8.75 2.44
N ALA A 62 15.80 -9.93 2.93
CA ALA A 62 15.57 -10.34 4.30
C ALA A 62 16.20 -9.36 5.28
N PHE A 63 17.47 -9.01 5.07
CA PHE A 63 18.16 -8.02 5.89
C PHE A 63 17.40 -6.69 5.92
N TYR A 64 16.98 -6.18 4.77
CA TYR A 64 16.19 -4.96 4.67
C TYR A 64 14.90 -5.04 5.50
N LEU A 65 14.13 -6.12 5.34
CA LEU A 65 12.85 -6.31 6.03
C LEU A 65 13.03 -6.47 7.55
N MET A 66 14.06 -7.18 7.99
CA MET A 66 14.38 -7.37 9.41
C MET A 66 14.87 -6.08 10.09
N ASN A 67 15.43 -5.15 9.33
CA ASN A 67 15.99 -3.89 9.84
C ASN A 67 15.11 -2.69 9.52
N SER A 68 13.81 -2.83 9.75
CA SER A 68 12.83 -1.75 9.60
C SER A 68 12.82 -1.11 8.21
N ARG A 69 13.01 -1.93 7.15
CA ARG A 69 13.04 -1.47 5.76
C ARG A 69 14.14 -0.44 5.52
N SER A 70 15.35 -0.72 6.02
CA SER A 70 16.51 0.15 5.89
C SER A 70 17.82 -0.63 5.87
N PHE A 71 18.81 -0.07 5.18
CA PHE A 71 20.20 -0.54 5.19
C PHE A 71 21.10 0.29 6.12
N ALA A 72 20.56 1.23 6.90
CA ALA A 72 21.36 2.17 7.71
C ALA A 72 22.34 1.48 8.68
N ARG A 73 22.05 0.24 9.11
CA ARG A 73 22.98 -0.55 9.94
C ARG A 73 24.28 -0.93 9.23
N LEU A 74 24.34 -0.74 7.91
CA LEU A 74 25.50 -1.00 7.06
C LEU A 74 26.27 0.28 6.75
N ASP A 75 25.84 1.46 7.21
CA ASP A 75 26.39 2.77 6.81
C ASP A 75 27.86 2.95 7.21
N GLU A 76 28.28 2.36 8.32
CA GLU A 76 29.67 2.43 8.79
C GLU A 76 30.57 1.31 8.23
N ALA A 77 29.98 0.27 7.62
CA ALA A 77 30.73 -0.87 7.10
C ALA A 77 31.50 -0.50 5.82
N THR A 78 32.75 -0.96 5.69
CA THR A 78 33.54 -0.83 4.45
C THR A 78 33.37 -2.04 3.53
N MET A 79 33.16 -3.21 4.14
CA MET A 79 32.82 -4.47 3.49
C MET A 79 31.55 -5.02 4.14
N ILE A 80 30.60 -5.44 3.31
CA ILE A 80 29.33 -6.03 3.71
C ILE A 80 29.34 -7.47 3.22
N VAL A 81 29.20 -8.41 4.13
CA VAL A 81 28.98 -9.82 3.82
C VAL A 81 27.62 -10.20 4.38
N ILE A 82 26.70 -10.54 3.50
CA ILE A 82 25.40 -11.10 3.87
C ILE A 82 25.45 -12.57 3.50
N ASP A 83 25.49 -13.40 4.53
CA ASP A 83 25.56 -14.85 4.39
C ASP A 83 24.16 -15.46 4.21
N GLU A 84 24.14 -16.74 3.84
CA GLU A 84 22.90 -17.49 3.66
C GLU A 84 22.11 -17.67 4.98
N GLY A 85 20.79 -17.76 4.87
CA GLY A 85 19.90 -18.08 5.99
C GLY A 85 19.16 -16.90 6.60
N SER A 86 19.49 -15.65 6.23
CA SER A 86 18.72 -14.46 6.64
C SER A 86 17.26 -14.57 6.19
N TRP A 87 17.03 -15.02 4.95
CA TRP A 87 15.71 -15.26 4.40
C TRP A 87 14.96 -16.36 5.17
N GLN A 88 15.61 -17.50 5.42
CA GLN A 88 15.02 -18.58 6.19
C GLN A 88 14.66 -18.15 7.63
N ASN A 89 15.51 -17.35 8.26
CA ASN A 89 15.27 -16.77 9.58
C ASN A 89 14.07 -15.81 9.58
N LEU A 90 13.97 -14.95 8.58
CA LEU A 90 12.81 -14.06 8.40
C LEU A 90 11.52 -14.89 8.26
N GLN A 91 11.52 -15.91 7.40
CA GLN A 91 10.35 -16.78 7.19
C GLN A 91 9.93 -17.52 8.47
N ASN A 92 10.86 -17.80 9.38
CA ASN A 92 10.60 -18.45 10.65
C ASN A 92 10.22 -17.50 11.80
N ASP A 93 10.46 -16.19 11.66
CA ASP A 93 10.17 -15.18 12.67
C ASP A 93 8.65 -15.04 12.93
N GLN A 94 8.26 -15.23 14.19
CA GLN A 94 6.87 -15.10 14.63
C GLN A 94 6.32 -13.67 14.47
N LYS A 95 7.15 -12.63 14.67
CA LYS A 95 6.74 -11.23 14.47
C LYS A 95 6.45 -10.97 12.99
N TYR A 96 7.26 -11.54 12.11
CA TYR A 96 7.06 -11.44 10.67
C TYR A 96 5.76 -12.13 10.23
N LYS A 97 5.51 -13.35 10.71
CA LYS A 97 4.24 -14.07 10.45
C LYS A 97 3.02 -13.31 10.97
N ALA A 98 3.09 -12.79 12.21
CA ALA A 98 2.02 -11.99 12.79
C ALA A 98 1.77 -10.70 12.00
N LYS A 99 2.83 -10.04 11.50
CA LYS A 99 2.70 -8.90 10.59
C LYS A 99 1.91 -9.30 9.33
N LYS A 100 2.29 -10.39 8.64
CA LYS A 100 1.64 -10.84 7.40
C LYS A 100 0.16 -11.17 7.65
N GLU A 101 -0.17 -11.77 8.79
CA GLU A 101 -1.56 -12.02 9.19
C GLU A 101 -2.35 -10.72 9.31
N GLN A 102 -1.80 -9.74 10.02
CA GLN A 102 -2.44 -8.43 10.18
C GLN A 102 -2.56 -7.68 8.85
N ASP A 103 -1.67 -7.90 7.88
CA ASP A 103 -1.75 -7.31 6.55
C ASP A 103 -2.94 -7.83 5.73
N LYS A 104 -3.54 -8.98 6.07
CA LYS A 104 -4.61 -9.57 5.24
C LYS A 104 -5.79 -8.65 5.00
N ILE A 105 -6.17 -7.83 5.98
CA ILE A 105 -7.28 -6.87 5.83
C ILE A 105 -7.02 -5.84 4.72
N SER A 106 -5.74 -5.53 4.45
CA SER A 106 -5.34 -4.56 3.43
C SER A 106 -5.67 -5.01 2.00
N TYR A 107 -5.81 -6.31 1.74
CA TYR A 107 -6.22 -6.80 0.42
C TYR A 107 -7.67 -6.41 0.07
N GLY A 108 -8.48 -6.10 1.09
CA GLY A 108 -9.78 -5.47 0.87
C GLY A 108 -9.66 -4.07 0.27
N TRP A 109 -8.62 -3.30 0.60
CA TRP A 109 -8.32 -2.03 -0.09
C TRP A 109 -7.89 -2.25 -1.53
N ASP A 110 -7.11 -3.29 -1.80
CA ASP A 110 -6.70 -3.65 -3.17
C ASP A 110 -7.91 -3.97 -4.05
N SER A 111 -8.93 -4.61 -3.46
CA SER A 111 -10.22 -4.85 -4.11
C SER A 111 -10.95 -3.55 -4.47
N ILE A 112 -10.87 -2.50 -3.64
CA ILE A 112 -11.43 -1.17 -3.95
C ILE A 112 -10.63 -0.51 -5.09
N ILE A 113 -9.30 -0.57 -5.06
CA ILE A 113 -8.44 -0.05 -6.14
C ILE A 113 -8.79 -0.72 -7.47
N ASN A 114 -8.94 -2.04 -7.49
CA ASN A 114 -9.27 -2.80 -8.70
C ASN A 114 -10.64 -2.40 -9.27
N ARG A 115 -11.59 -1.98 -8.43
CA ARG A 115 -12.92 -1.51 -8.85
C ARG A 115 -13.02 -0.01 -9.10
N ALA A 116 -11.94 0.76 -8.94
CA ALA A 116 -11.98 2.21 -9.18
C ALA A 116 -12.46 2.58 -10.59
N HIS A 117 -12.26 1.70 -11.58
CA HIS A 117 -12.74 1.86 -12.95
C HIS A 117 -14.28 1.87 -13.09
N GLU A 118 -15.01 1.35 -12.10
CA GLU A 118 -16.47 1.33 -12.07
C GLU A 118 -17.08 2.68 -11.69
N GLY A 119 -16.31 3.54 -11.01
CA GLY A 119 -16.79 4.80 -10.43
C GLY A 119 -16.67 6.03 -11.34
N SER A 120 -15.65 6.09 -12.21
CA SER A 120 -15.36 7.30 -12.99
C SER A 120 -14.59 7.03 -14.28
N SER A 121 -14.83 7.84 -15.32
CA SER A 121 -13.95 7.89 -16.52
C SER A 121 -12.54 8.40 -16.22
N ARG A 122 -12.32 9.04 -15.06
CA ARG A 122 -11.01 9.46 -14.55
C ARG A 122 -10.41 8.47 -13.55
N TYR A 123 -10.82 7.21 -13.61
CA TYR A 123 -10.43 6.20 -12.63
C TYR A 123 -8.92 6.03 -12.47
N GLU A 124 -8.13 6.24 -13.52
CA GLU A 124 -6.68 6.07 -13.46
C GLU A 124 -6.06 6.98 -12.38
N ILE A 125 -6.48 8.25 -12.34
CA ILE A 125 -6.00 9.22 -11.35
C ILE A 125 -6.41 8.79 -9.95
N ILE A 126 -7.63 8.27 -9.79
CA ILE A 126 -8.17 7.80 -8.52
C ILE A 126 -7.42 6.54 -8.06
N ALA A 127 -7.32 5.53 -8.91
CA ALA A 127 -6.63 4.28 -8.65
C ALA A 127 -5.16 4.52 -8.29
N ARG A 128 -4.48 5.44 -9.00
CA ARG A 128 -3.11 5.85 -8.69
C ARG A 128 -2.97 6.43 -7.29
N GLU A 129 -3.89 7.28 -6.88
CA GLU A 129 -3.86 7.88 -5.54
C GLU A 129 -4.27 6.88 -4.44
N LEU A 130 -5.26 6.01 -4.70
CA LEU A 130 -5.62 4.92 -3.79
C LEU A 130 -4.50 3.87 -3.65
N ALA A 131 -3.65 3.70 -4.67
CA ALA A 131 -2.53 2.77 -4.68
C ALA A 131 -1.23 3.35 -4.07
N ARG A 132 -1.15 4.66 -3.85
CA ARG A 132 0.03 5.34 -3.29
C ARG A 132 0.42 4.86 -1.87
N PRO A 133 -0.51 4.54 -0.95
CA PRO A 133 -0.13 4.05 0.37
C PRO A 133 0.58 2.69 0.30
N ASN A 134 1.60 2.50 1.14
CA ASN A 134 2.28 1.22 1.32
C ASN A 134 1.39 0.20 2.05
N ARG A 135 1.83 -1.07 2.13
CA ARG A 135 1.02 -2.17 2.69
C ARG A 135 0.55 -1.89 4.12
N PHE A 136 1.42 -1.32 4.96
CA PHE A 136 1.08 -0.95 6.34
C PHE A 136 0.01 0.14 6.40
N LYS A 137 0.10 1.19 5.57
CA LYS A 137 -0.93 2.23 5.50
C LYS A 137 -2.25 1.69 4.95
N ARG A 138 -2.21 0.82 3.92
CA ARG A 138 -3.41 0.14 3.41
C ARG A 138 -4.09 -0.70 4.49
N ARG A 139 -3.33 -1.37 5.36
CA ARG A 139 -3.87 -2.09 6.52
C ARG A 139 -4.72 -1.17 7.42
N TYR A 140 -4.20 0.00 7.75
CA TYR A 140 -4.91 0.97 8.57
C TYR A 140 -6.15 1.54 7.85
N LEU A 141 -6.00 1.92 6.58
CA LEU A 141 -7.11 2.42 5.74
C LEU A 141 -8.25 1.39 5.65
N SER A 142 -7.92 0.12 5.37
CA SER A 142 -8.90 -0.97 5.34
C SER A 142 -9.59 -1.15 6.67
N LYS A 143 -8.86 -1.13 7.78
CA LYS A 143 -9.48 -1.28 9.10
C LYS A 143 -10.53 -0.21 9.34
N VAL A 144 -10.18 1.07 9.11
CA VAL A 144 -11.11 2.18 9.30
C VAL A 144 -12.30 2.09 8.33
N TYR A 145 -12.06 1.70 7.09
CA TYR A 145 -13.10 1.52 6.07
C TYR A 145 -14.08 0.39 6.42
N PHE A 146 -13.59 -0.81 6.72
CA PHE A 146 -14.45 -1.96 7.02
C PHE A 146 -15.17 -1.82 8.36
N GLU A 147 -14.56 -1.19 9.36
CA GLU A 147 -15.27 -0.82 10.58
C GLU A 147 -16.41 0.17 10.30
N ALA A 148 -16.20 1.14 9.39
CA ALA A 148 -17.24 2.06 8.97
C ALA A 148 -18.36 1.35 8.20
N ALA A 149 -17.99 0.44 7.28
CA ALA A 149 -18.94 -0.36 6.51
C ALA A 149 -19.79 -1.27 7.42
N LEU A 150 -19.20 -1.87 8.46
CA LEU A 150 -19.93 -2.69 9.42
C LEU A 150 -20.89 -1.86 10.29
N GLN A 151 -20.47 -0.67 10.72
CA GLN A 151 -21.36 0.25 11.43
C GLN A 151 -22.51 0.71 10.55
N ALA A 152 -22.22 1.06 9.30
CA ALA A 152 -23.20 1.41 8.29
C ALA A 152 -24.20 0.26 8.09
N HIS A 153 -23.73 -0.97 7.88
CA HIS A 153 -24.59 -2.14 7.67
C HIS A 153 -25.58 -2.37 8.82
N ASN A 154 -25.14 -2.16 10.06
CA ASN A 154 -25.96 -2.37 11.26
C ASN A 154 -26.84 -1.17 11.63
N ASP A 155 -26.61 0.00 11.02
CA ASP A 155 -27.49 1.15 11.20
C ASP A 155 -28.81 0.89 10.46
N ASN A 156 -29.92 0.86 11.19
CA ASN A 156 -31.27 0.75 10.62
C ASN A 156 -32.10 2.02 10.86
N LYS A 157 -31.48 3.09 11.36
CA LYS A 157 -32.14 4.34 11.73
C LYS A 157 -32.00 5.42 10.66
N TYR A 158 -30.85 5.50 10.01
CA TYR A 158 -30.55 6.53 9.01
C TYR A 158 -30.11 5.92 7.69
N ASP A 159 -30.56 6.44 6.56
CA ASP A 159 -30.23 5.91 5.22
C ASP A 159 -28.79 6.20 4.78
N LEU A 160 -28.03 6.95 5.60
CA LEU A 160 -26.70 7.46 5.27
C LEU A 160 -25.74 7.30 6.45
N PHE A 161 -24.58 6.72 6.17
CA PHE A 161 -23.45 6.71 7.09
C PHE A 161 -22.21 7.30 6.40
N ARG A 162 -21.42 8.10 7.13
CA ARG A 162 -20.22 8.73 6.60
C ARG A 162 -19.08 8.68 7.59
N ARG A 163 -17.85 8.55 7.08
CA ARG A 163 -16.63 8.63 7.89
C ARG A 163 -15.56 9.42 7.15
N MET A 164 -14.94 10.36 7.85
CA MET A 164 -13.74 11.06 7.37
C MET A 164 -12.51 10.50 8.09
N LEU A 165 -11.43 10.31 7.33
CA LEU A 165 -10.13 9.88 7.84
C LEU A 165 -9.04 10.78 7.26
N LEU A 166 -8.22 11.35 8.12
CA LEU A 166 -7.03 12.10 7.72
C LEU A 166 -5.84 11.14 7.73
N ALA A 167 -5.15 11.00 6.61
CA ALA A 167 -3.94 10.19 6.50
C ALA A 167 -2.93 10.88 5.59
N ASP A 168 -1.74 11.16 6.13
CA ASP A 168 -0.70 11.94 5.46
C ASP A 168 -1.23 13.30 4.94
N ASP A 169 -1.08 13.58 3.64
CA ASP A 169 -1.57 14.78 2.97
C ASP A 169 -2.94 14.57 2.27
N VAL A 170 -3.67 13.51 2.66
CA VAL A 170 -4.95 13.11 2.04
C VAL A 170 -6.07 13.02 3.09
N THR A 171 -7.23 13.58 2.77
CA THR A 171 -8.46 13.33 3.50
C THR A 171 -9.33 12.32 2.74
N TYR A 172 -9.58 11.17 3.35
CA TYR A 172 -10.48 10.14 2.83
C TYR A 172 -11.90 10.38 3.35
N CYS A 173 -12.88 10.33 2.45
CA CYS A 173 -14.29 10.45 2.74
C CYS A 173 -14.99 9.16 2.33
N PHE A 174 -15.45 8.38 3.31
CA PHE A 174 -16.21 7.16 3.08
C PHE A 174 -17.69 7.45 3.24
N LEU A 175 -18.48 7.08 2.22
CA LEU A 175 -19.92 7.23 2.20
C LEU A 175 -20.59 5.88 1.99
N PHE A 176 -21.58 5.58 2.82
CA PHE A 176 -22.39 4.39 2.75
C PHE A 176 -23.84 4.81 2.71
N GLN A 177 -24.55 4.46 1.64
CA GLN A 177 -25.93 4.88 1.42
C GLN A 177 -26.84 3.67 1.15
N ASP A 178 -28.05 3.68 1.70
CA ASP A 178 -29.03 2.63 1.44
C ASP A 178 -29.48 2.60 -0.03
N ASP A 179 -29.89 1.41 -0.46
CA ASP A 179 -30.49 1.10 -1.76
C ASP A 179 -32.02 1.00 -1.52
N PRO A 180 -32.89 1.78 -2.21
CA PRO A 180 -32.85 2.09 -3.64
C PRO A 180 -32.43 3.51 -4.03
N GLU A 181 -31.67 4.23 -3.20
CA GLU A 181 -31.30 5.61 -3.53
C GLU A 181 -30.54 5.68 -4.87
N PRO A 182 -30.92 6.59 -5.80
CA PRO A 182 -30.28 6.68 -7.09
C PRO A 182 -28.77 6.94 -6.96
N ARG A 183 -27.97 6.23 -7.78
CA ARG A 183 -26.51 6.40 -7.84
C ARG A 183 -26.07 7.87 -7.99
N GLU A 184 -26.84 8.69 -8.72
CA GLU A 184 -26.56 10.12 -8.87
C GLU A 184 -26.73 10.91 -7.57
N HIS A 185 -27.66 10.53 -6.68
CA HIS A 185 -27.77 11.12 -5.35
C HIS A 185 -26.54 10.78 -4.50
N ARG A 186 -26.08 9.53 -4.55
CA ARG A 186 -24.87 9.09 -3.84
C ARG A 186 -23.63 9.84 -4.29
N LYS A 187 -23.47 10.05 -5.60
CA LYS A 187 -22.39 10.89 -6.15
C LYS A 187 -22.49 12.35 -5.68
N ALA A 188 -23.68 12.95 -5.71
CA ALA A 188 -23.88 14.32 -5.24
C ALA A 188 -23.55 14.46 -3.75
N MET A 189 -23.98 13.50 -2.92
CA MET A 189 -23.66 13.47 -1.50
C MET A 189 -22.16 13.26 -1.25
N LEU A 190 -21.51 12.37 -1.99
CA LEU A 190 -20.07 12.15 -1.90
C LEU A 190 -19.30 13.43 -2.25
N GLN A 191 -19.71 14.13 -3.32
CA GLN A 191 -19.13 15.42 -3.70
C GLN A 191 -19.29 16.46 -2.59
N ALA A 192 -20.49 16.58 -2.01
CA ALA A 192 -20.74 17.53 -0.91
C ALA A 192 -19.84 17.25 0.30
N ILE A 193 -19.72 15.99 0.72
CA ILE A 193 -18.85 15.59 1.84
C ILE A 193 -17.37 15.89 1.51
N CYS A 194 -16.92 15.61 0.29
CA CYS A 194 -15.56 15.91 -0.15
C CYS A 194 -15.27 17.42 -0.16
N LEU A 195 -16.23 18.26 -0.57
CA LEU A 195 -16.09 19.72 -0.54
C LEU A 195 -16.02 20.26 0.89
N ILE A 196 -16.84 19.73 1.80
CA ILE A 196 -16.78 20.04 3.23
C ILE A 196 -15.41 19.65 3.80
N ALA A 197 -14.95 18.43 3.53
CA ALA A 197 -13.65 17.93 3.96
C ALA A 197 -12.50 18.81 3.45
N ARG A 198 -12.57 19.29 2.20
CA ARG A 198 -11.60 20.24 1.63
C ARG A 198 -11.58 21.56 2.40
N GLY A 199 -12.74 22.07 2.80
CA GLY A 199 -12.87 23.31 3.57
C GLY A 199 -12.37 23.20 5.00
N MET A 200 -12.62 22.05 5.65
CA MET A 200 -12.23 21.76 7.04
C MET A 200 -10.76 21.38 7.19
N HIS A 201 -10.19 20.67 6.22
CA HIS A 201 -8.84 20.10 6.29
C HIS A 201 -7.93 20.68 5.20
N ARG A 202 -7.78 22.01 5.21
CA ARG A 202 -7.04 22.77 4.19
C ARG A 202 -5.55 22.41 4.13
N GLN A 203 -4.99 21.86 5.19
CA GLN A 203 -3.61 21.38 5.24
C GLN A 203 -3.37 20.15 4.35
N ASN A 204 -4.42 19.35 4.09
CA ASN A 204 -4.31 18.18 3.24
C ASN A 204 -4.41 18.60 1.77
N ARG A 205 -3.46 18.15 0.95
CA ARG A 205 -3.36 18.51 -0.46
C ARG A 205 -4.46 17.86 -1.29
N LYS A 206 -4.94 16.67 -0.88
CA LYS A 206 -5.94 15.90 -1.64
C LYS A 206 -7.12 15.49 -0.77
N VAL A 207 -8.27 15.32 -1.41
CA VAL A 207 -9.46 14.70 -0.83
C VAL A 207 -9.88 13.57 -1.76
N LEU A 208 -10.09 12.38 -1.22
CA LEU A 208 -10.53 11.19 -1.96
C LEU A 208 -11.85 10.70 -1.37
N GLY A 209 -12.87 10.63 -2.22
CA GLY A 209 -14.16 10.06 -1.88
C GLY A 209 -14.24 8.59 -2.29
N ILE A 210 -14.89 7.77 -1.47
CA ILE A 210 -15.30 6.41 -1.83
C ILE A 210 -16.74 6.26 -1.33
N ALA A 211 -17.69 6.03 -2.24
CA ALA A 211 -19.05 5.69 -1.86
C ALA A 211 -19.44 4.28 -2.29
N THR A 212 -20.23 3.60 -1.47
CA THR A 212 -20.81 2.29 -1.78
C THR A 212 -22.14 2.09 -1.05
N GLU A 213 -22.81 0.97 -1.29
CA GLU A 213 -24.04 0.60 -0.60
C GLU A 213 -23.79 0.36 0.90
N LYS A 214 -24.76 0.74 1.71
CA LYS A 214 -24.71 0.57 3.16
C LYS A 214 -24.80 -0.89 3.60
N LYS A 215 -25.63 -1.68 2.91
CA LYS A 215 -25.74 -3.11 3.19
C LYS A 215 -24.65 -3.87 2.44
N ILE A 216 -23.76 -4.53 3.18
CA ILE A 216 -22.75 -5.44 2.64
C ILE A 216 -23.44 -6.57 1.86
N ARG A 217 -23.11 -6.70 0.58
CA ARG A 217 -23.63 -7.70 -0.36
C ARG A 217 -22.47 -8.30 -1.17
N PRO A 218 -22.65 -9.47 -1.82
CA PRO A 218 -21.62 -10.05 -2.69
C PRO A 218 -21.19 -9.11 -3.83
N GLU A 219 -22.15 -8.33 -4.34
CA GLU A 219 -21.94 -7.29 -5.34
C GLU A 219 -22.28 -5.94 -4.70
N CYS A 220 -21.35 -5.00 -4.79
CA CYS A 220 -21.51 -3.61 -4.37
C CYS A 220 -20.91 -2.72 -5.47
N SER A 221 -21.51 -1.57 -5.72
CA SER A 221 -20.99 -0.60 -6.66
C SER A 221 -20.17 0.47 -5.94
N TYR A 222 -19.21 1.04 -6.66
CA TYR A 222 -18.32 2.08 -6.14
C TYR A 222 -18.47 3.38 -6.95
N ASP A 223 -18.46 4.51 -6.24
CA ASP A 223 -18.38 5.88 -6.80
C ASP A 223 -17.23 6.68 -6.18
#